data_AF-A0A1H5ND29-F1
#
_entry.id   AF-A0A1H5ND29-F1
#
_cell.length_a   1.000
_cell.length_b   1.000
_cell.length_c   1.000
_cell.angle_alpha   90.00
_cell.angle_beta   90.00
_cell.angle_gamma   90.00
#
_symmetry.space_group_name_H-M   'P 1'
#
loop_
_entity.id
_entity.type
_entity.pdbx_description
1 polymer ?
#
loop_
_entity_poly.entity_id
_entity_poly.type
_entity_poly.pdbx_seq_one_letter_code
_entity_poly.pdbx_strand_id
1 'polypeptide(L)'
;MRSFILAFITFFLMIACKDQNAEKKTEKKIQQDSISVEPEEELQASQDYVSEKWYFSLQVPTAYEVYSGELPAKAPVVNIYHPQNDKAPPYAIHENASASYIAFLPNGFGVDAPSGKRKSLKEWGKGFPLQFEINPNESMVYLLENGRPWALSLRFYSPPPGWDEYGSIFVHYAVNDFKAQCFSEASGDKKPMNQCDPLGGDRVEYSGEVSSESMEALNSVLESLNFSAENTPKKVISELIRVEQPKPNQVITSPLQIKGKARGYWFFEAEAPYKLVDEEHRTLATGSMRAQGEWMTEDFVPFEAEISFDAPDANHGFLVFSRSNASGKPEHDRVYRVPVRFSSN
;
A
#
# COMPACT_ATOMS: atom_id res chain seq x y z
N MET A 1 44.53 -60.22 -57.87
CA MET A 1 44.51 -59.73 -59.27
C MET A 1 44.02 -58.29 -59.23
N ARG A 2 44.81 -57.38 -59.81
CA ARG A 2 44.56 -55.94 -60.04
C ARG A 2 44.63 -54.97 -58.86
N SER A 3 45.87 -54.51 -58.62
CA SER A 3 46.23 -53.13 -58.29
C SER A 3 45.65 -52.12 -59.29
N PHE A 4 45.37 -50.88 -58.87
CA PHE A 4 45.62 -49.66 -59.67
C PHE A 4 45.75 -48.45 -58.70
N ILE A 5 46.97 -47.92 -58.54
CA ILE A 5 47.43 -46.55 -58.91
C ILE A 5 46.82 -45.44 -58.03
N LEU A 6 47.50 -44.75 -57.09
CA LEU A 6 48.81 -44.05 -57.05
C LEU A 6 48.82 -42.69 -57.78
N ALA A 7 48.69 -41.59 -57.03
CA ALA A 7 49.29 -40.27 -57.32
C ALA A 7 49.16 -39.37 -56.07
N PHE A 8 50.23 -39.19 -55.26
CA PHE A 8 51.30 -38.17 -55.35
C PHE A 8 50.77 -36.71 -55.18
N ILE A 9 50.98 -36.05 -54.02
CA ILE A 9 52.19 -35.28 -53.59
C ILE A 9 52.18 -33.87 -54.24
N THR A 10 52.40 -32.70 -53.60
CA THR A 10 52.79 -32.18 -52.27
C THR A 10 52.84 -30.65 -52.38
N PHE A 11 52.58 -29.88 -51.32
CA PHE A 11 53.42 -28.74 -50.88
C PHE A 11 52.94 -28.25 -49.50
N PHE A 12 53.56 -28.60 -48.36
CA PHE A 12 54.76 -28.06 -47.68
C PHE A 12 54.51 -26.85 -46.74
N LEU A 13 55.16 -26.94 -45.56
CA LEU A 13 55.37 -25.98 -44.45
C LEU A 13 54.30 -25.92 -43.34
N MET A 14 54.54 -26.56 -42.18
CA MET A 14 55.33 -26.10 -40.99
C MET A 14 54.47 -25.16 -40.10
N ILE A 15 54.31 -25.30 -38.78
CA ILE A 15 54.96 -26.10 -37.73
C ILE A 15 54.13 -25.95 -36.43
N ALA A 16 54.12 -27.02 -35.61
CA ALA A 16 54.08 -27.08 -34.13
C ALA A 16 52.94 -26.40 -33.35
N CYS A 17 52.47 -26.89 -32.20
CA CYS A 17 52.89 -27.89 -31.19
C CYS A 17 51.65 -28.04 -30.25
N LYS A 18 51.41 -29.04 -29.39
CA LYS A 18 52.11 -30.22 -28.88
C LYS A 18 51.07 -31.01 -28.05
N ASP A 19 51.18 -32.33 -28.10
CA ASP A 19 50.26 -33.34 -27.53
C ASP A 19 49.97 -33.28 -26.03
N GLN A 20 48.77 -33.73 -25.67
CA GLN A 20 48.53 -34.52 -24.44
C GLN A 20 47.60 -35.70 -24.75
N ASN A 21 48.12 -36.92 -24.59
CA ASN A 21 47.38 -38.19 -24.46
C ASN A 21 47.54 -38.62 -22.99
N ALA A 22 46.47 -38.73 -22.20
CA ALA A 22 45.41 -39.75 -22.20
C ALA A 22 45.80 -40.99 -21.38
N GLU A 23 45.22 -41.09 -20.18
CA GLU A 23 44.82 -42.36 -19.59
C GLU A 23 43.38 -42.23 -19.05
N LYS A 24 42.54 -43.19 -19.44
CA LYS A 24 41.10 -43.28 -19.24
C LYS A 24 40.78 -44.04 -17.95
N LYS A 25 39.95 -43.46 -17.08
CA LYS A 25 38.98 -44.20 -16.24
C LYS A 25 37.66 -43.43 -16.22
N THR A 26 36.58 -44.18 -16.43
CA THR A 26 35.21 -43.75 -16.72
C THR A 26 34.57 -42.94 -15.57
N GLU A 27 34.16 -41.70 -15.83
CA GLU A 27 33.30 -40.90 -14.95
C GLU A 27 31.82 -41.08 -15.31
N LYS A 28 31.00 -41.26 -14.26
CA LYS A 28 29.54 -41.28 -14.30
C LYS A 28 29.02 -39.90 -14.68
N LYS A 29 28.23 -39.84 -15.74
CA LYS A 29 27.40 -38.70 -16.12
C LYS A 29 26.31 -38.53 -15.05
N ILE A 30 26.41 -37.50 -14.21
CA ILE A 30 25.29 -37.02 -13.39
C ILE A 30 24.75 -35.77 -14.07
N GLN A 31 23.46 -35.88 -14.34
CA GLN A 31 22.60 -35.00 -15.07
C GLN A 31 22.39 -33.72 -14.26
N GLN A 32 22.44 -32.60 -14.97
CA GLN A 32 22.21 -31.26 -14.47
C GLN A 32 20.74 -31.16 -14.04
N ASP A 33 20.50 -31.24 -12.73
CA ASP A 33 19.21 -30.93 -12.15
C ASP A 33 18.95 -29.44 -12.31
N SER A 34 17.99 -29.15 -13.18
CA SER A 34 17.23 -27.92 -13.24
C SER A 34 16.57 -27.70 -11.87
N ILE A 35 17.11 -26.77 -11.09
CA ILE A 35 16.37 -26.19 -9.97
C ILE A 35 15.31 -25.30 -10.59
N SER A 36 14.06 -25.76 -10.53
CA SER A 36 12.85 -25.00 -10.80
C SER A 36 12.80 -23.82 -9.82
N VAL A 37 13.13 -22.63 -10.32
CA VAL A 37 12.79 -21.38 -9.67
C VAL A 37 11.34 -21.10 -10.03
N GLU A 38 10.43 -21.33 -9.08
CA GLU A 38 9.17 -20.60 -8.81
C GLU A 38 8.32 -21.41 -7.81
N PRO A 39 7.63 -20.77 -6.83
CA PRO A 39 6.69 -19.66 -7.07
C PRO A 39 6.66 -18.61 -5.94
N GLU A 40 7.61 -17.67 -5.92
CA GLU A 40 7.56 -16.52 -4.99
C GLU A 40 7.55 -15.18 -5.73
N GLU A 41 7.92 -15.14 -7.02
CA GLU A 41 7.90 -13.91 -7.85
C GLU A 41 6.52 -13.59 -8.45
N GLU A 42 5.60 -14.55 -8.60
CA GLU A 42 4.27 -14.29 -9.18
C GLU A 42 3.33 -13.47 -8.27
N LEU A 43 3.54 -13.49 -6.95
CA LEU A 43 2.68 -12.77 -5.98
C LEU A 43 2.98 -11.26 -5.85
N GLN A 44 4.03 -10.76 -6.50
CA GLN A 44 4.43 -9.33 -6.41
C GLN A 44 4.29 -8.57 -7.73
N ALA A 45 3.80 -9.21 -8.80
CA ALA A 45 3.63 -8.54 -10.07
C ALA A 45 2.52 -7.47 -9.96
N SER A 46 2.84 -6.25 -10.37
CA SER A 46 1.90 -5.13 -10.41
C SER A 46 2.09 -4.31 -11.68
N GLN A 47 1.08 -3.54 -12.06
CA GLN A 47 1.09 -2.65 -13.21
C GLN A 47 0.69 -1.24 -12.79
N ASP A 48 1.34 -0.24 -13.39
CA ASP A 48 0.98 1.16 -13.13
C ASP A 48 -0.38 1.48 -13.75
N TYR A 49 -1.22 2.16 -12.97
CA TYR A 49 -2.48 2.75 -13.43
C TYR A 49 -2.48 4.25 -13.16
N VAL A 50 -2.92 5.03 -14.16
CA VAL A 50 -3.06 6.48 -14.05
C VAL A 50 -4.46 6.87 -14.49
N SER A 51 -5.16 7.59 -13.61
CA SER A 51 -6.41 8.25 -13.93
C SER A 51 -6.14 9.72 -14.23
N GLU A 52 -6.07 10.09 -15.51
CA GLU A 52 -5.90 11.49 -15.92
C GLU A 52 -7.10 12.36 -15.48
N LYS A 53 -8.32 11.79 -15.55
CA LYS A 53 -9.56 12.48 -15.19
C LYS A 53 -9.65 12.80 -13.69
N TRP A 54 -9.19 11.88 -12.84
CA TRP A 54 -9.32 11.95 -11.39
C TRP A 54 -8.00 12.21 -10.67
N TYR A 55 -6.95 12.52 -11.43
CA TYR A 55 -5.63 12.97 -10.99
C TYR A 55 -4.95 12.09 -9.94
N PHE A 56 -5.09 10.77 -10.06
CA PHE A 56 -4.36 9.83 -9.20
C PHE A 56 -3.65 8.75 -10.01
N SER A 57 -2.59 8.21 -9.43
CA SER A 57 -1.89 7.03 -9.92
C SER A 57 -1.68 6.02 -8.79
N LEU A 58 -1.56 4.75 -9.15
CA LEU A 58 -1.36 3.64 -8.21
C LEU A 58 -0.76 2.44 -8.96
N GLN A 59 -0.34 1.43 -8.22
CA GLN A 59 0.04 0.12 -8.74
C GLN A 59 -1.08 -0.87 -8.49
N VAL A 60 -1.50 -1.57 -9.55
CA VAL A 60 -2.55 -2.59 -9.50
C VAL A 60 -1.89 -3.96 -9.52
N PRO A 61 -2.13 -4.83 -8.52
CA PRO A 61 -1.70 -6.23 -8.59
C PRO A 61 -2.21 -6.89 -9.86
N THR A 62 -1.40 -7.72 -10.53
CA THR A 62 -1.79 -8.34 -11.81
C THR A 62 -3.01 -9.26 -11.72
N ALA A 63 -3.33 -9.76 -10.53
CA ALA A 63 -4.55 -10.50 -10.25
C ALA A 63 -5.82 -9.63 -10.21
N TYR A 64 -5.69 -8.30 -10.27
CA TYR A 64 -6.79 -7.34 -10.19
C TYR A 64 -6.96 -6.58 -11.51
N GLU A 65 -8.21 -6.22 -11.80
CA GLU A 65 -8.60 -5.45 -12.97
C GLU A 65 -9.07 -4.05 -12.58
N VAL A 66 -9.05 -3.14 -13.56
CA VAL A 66 -9.54 -1.77 -13.40
C VAL A 66 -10.79 -1.56 -14.24
N TYR A 67 -11.83 -1.01 -13.63
CA TYR A 67 -13.02 -0.52 -14.31
C TYR A 67 -13.18 0.97 -14.06
N SER A 68 -13.53 1.74 -15.09
CA SER A 68 -13.94 3.14 -14.97
C SER A 68 -15.27 3.34 -15.66
N GLY A 69 -16.23 3.94 -14.95
CA GLY A 69 -17.55 4.18 -15.49
C GLY A 69 -18.45 4.89 -14.48
N GLU A 70 -19.72 4.50 -14.47
CA GLU A 70 -20.74 5.12 -13.64
C GLU A 70 -21.53 4.06 -12.85
N LEU A 71 -21.86 4.42 -11.62
CA LEU A 71 -22.87 3.80 -10.78
C LEU A 71 -24.27 4.32 -11.16
N PRO A 72 -25.35 3.76 -10.60
CA PRO A 72 -26.69 4.34 -10.73
C PRO A 72 -26.72 5.85 -10.46
N ALA A 73 -27.65 6.55 -11.10
CA ALA A 73 -27.75 8.02 -11.10
C ALA A 73 -26.53 8.76 -11.69
N LYS A 74 -25.72 8.08 -12.52
CA LYS A 74 -24.53 8.63 -13.20
C LYS A 74 -23.42 9.07 -12.25
N ALA A 75 -23.36 8.50 -11.06
CA ALA A 75 -22.29 8.78 -10.12
C ALA A 75 -20.98 8.14 -10.62
N PRO A 76 -19.89 8.89 -10.82
CA PRO A 76 -18.65 8.34 -11.36
C PRO A 76 -18.01 7.36 -10.37
N VAL A 77 -17.37 6.31 -10.93
CA VAL A 77 -16.60 5.35 -10.14
C VAL A 77 -15.38 4.86 -10.90
N VAL A 78 -14.29 4.61 -10.16
CA VAL A 78 -13.20 3.76 -10.61
C VAL A 78 -13.11 2.58 -9.63
N ASN A 79 -13.19 1.36 -10.14
CA ASN A 79 -13.03 0.15 -9.34
C ASN A 79 -11.68 -0.52 -9.64
N ILE A 80 -10.98 -0.93 -8.58
CA ILE A 80 -9.91 -1.93 -8.65
C ILE A 80 -10.50 -3.18 -8.04
N TYR A 81 -10.62 -4.28 -8.78
CA TYR A 81 -11.40 -5.43 -8.31
C TYR A 81 -10.79 -6.76 -8.74
N HIS A 82 -11.05 -7.80 -7.94
CA HIS A 82 -10.67 -9.15 -8.29
C HIS A 82 -11.68 -9.74 -9.31
N PRO A 83 -11.24 -10.29 -10.45
CA PRO A 83 -12.13 -10.72 -11.53
C PRO A 83 -12.98 -11.94 -11.18
N GLN A 84 -12.64 -12.68 -10.12
CA GLN A 84 -13.43 -13.83 -9.64
C GLN A 84 -14.57 -13.44 -8.71
N ASN A 85 -14.83 -12.15 -8.48
CA ASN A 85 -16.01 -11.70 -7.74
C ASN A 85 -17.30 -12.19 -8.44
N ASP A 86 -18.34 -12.52 -7.64
CA ASP A 86 -19.59 -13.10 -8.14
C ASP A 86 -20.35 -12.22 -9.16
N LYS A 87 -20.08 -10.91 -9.15
CA LYS A 87 -20.77 -9.90 -9.96
C LYS A 87 -19.72 -8.99 -10.59
N ALA A 88 -19.86 -8.70 -11.87
CA ALA A 88 -19.02 -7.73 -12.58
C ALA A 88 -19.21 -6.28 -12.06
N PRO A 89 -18.23 -5.38 -12.26
CA PRO A 89 -18.38 -3.96 -11.94
C PRO A 89 -19.59 -3.32 -12.65
N PRO A 90 -20.10 -2.17 -12.17
CA PRO A 90 -19.52 -1.32 -11.14
C PRO A 90 -19.82 -1.79 -9.70
N TYR A 91 -18.83 -1.62 -8.81
CA TYR A 91 -18.95 -1.90 -7.38
C TYR A 91 -19.14 -0.59 -6.59
N ALA A 92 -20.11 -0.60 -5.68
CA ALA A 92 -20.40 0.48 -4.74
C ALA A 92 -19.89 0.12 -3.33
N ILE A 93 -20.74 0.22 -2.31
CA ILE A 93 -20.37 -0.05 -0.90
C ILE A 93 -21.20 -1.17 -0.23
N HIS A 94 -22.14 -1.78 -0.95
CA HIS A 94 -23.06 -2.83 -0.47
C HIS A 94 -22.98 -4.07 -1.36
N GLU A 95 -21.77 -4.51 -1.68
CA GLU A 95 -21.56 -5.69 -2.51
C GLU A 95 -21.53 -6.97 -1.65
N ASN A 96 -21.44 -8.13 -2.31
CA ASN A 96 -21.32 -9.41 -1.60
C ASN A 96 -20.06 -9.42 -0.71
N ALA A 97 -20.16 -10.00 0.48
CA ALA A 97 -19.06 -10.13 1.43
C ALA A 97 -17.87 -10.90 0.84
N SER A 98 -18.08 -11.80 -0.13
CA SER A 98 -17.01 -12.50 -0.85
C SER A 98 -16.21 -11.60 -1.80
N ALA A 99 -16.69 -10.40 -2.12
CA ALA A 99 -16.06 -9.54 -3.11
C ALA A 99 -14.78 -8.88 -2.55
N SER A 100 -13.78 -8.74 -3.42
CA SER A 100 -12.56 -7.98 -3.15
C SER A 100 -12.44 -6.82 -4.12
N TYR A 101 -12.45 -5.58 -3.61
CA TYR A 101 -12.32 -4.38 -4.45
C TYR A 101 -12.01 -3.10 -3.67
N ILE A 102 -11.54 -2.08 -4.40
CA ILE A 102 -11.55 -0.66 -4.01
C ILE A 102 -12.50 0.09 -4.94
N ALA A 103 -13.37 0.92 -4.39
CA ALA A 103 -14.19 1.87 -5.12
C ALA A 103 -13.71 3.30 -4.81
N PHE A 104 -13.12 3.94 -5.82
CA PHE A 104 -12.87 5.38 -5.82
C PHE A 104 -14.16 6.07 -6.26
N LEU A 105 -14.71 6.91 -5.39
CA LEU A 105 -16.01 7.58 -5.56
C LEU A 105 -15.79 9.10 -5.58
N PRO A 106 -15.43 9.70 -6.73
CA PRO A 106 -15.08 11.13 -6.80
C PRO A 106 -16.16 12.09 -6.32
N ASN A 107 -17.43 11.70 -6.50
CA ASN A 107 -18.59 12.52 -6.10
C ASN A 107 -19.37 11.91 -4.92
N GLY A 108 -18.76 10.93 -4.23
CA GLY A 108 -19.46 10.05 -3.30
C GLY A 108 -20.52 9.18 -3.99
N PHE A 109 -21.26 8.43 -3.19
CA PHE A 109 -22.38 7.62 -3.64
C PHE A 109 -23.42 7.57 -2.52
N GLY A 110 -24.42 8.47 -2.59
CA GLY A 110 -25.38 8.79 -1.51
C GLY A 110 -26.29 7.65 -1.07
N VAL A 111 -25.70 6.63 -0.46
CA VAL A 111 -26.35 5.47 0.15
C VAL A 111 -25.89 5.37 1.60
N ASP A 112 -26.70 4.71 2.43
CA ASP A 112 -26.36 4.50 3.83
C ASP A 112 -25.07 3.71 3.96
N ALA A 113 -24.25 4.05 4.96
CA ALA A 113 -23.04 3.30 5.25
C ALA A 113 -23.38 1.84 5.65
N PRO A 114 -22.48 0.87 5.41
CA PRO A 114 -22.66 -0.50 5.88
C PRO A 114 -23.04 -0.57 7.36
N SER A 115 -23.95 -1.49 7.66
CA SER A 115 -24.40 -1.78 9.02
C SER A 115 -23.31 -2.48 9.82
N GLY A 116 -23.58 -2.68 11.11
CA GLY A 116 -22.72 -3.44 12.00
C GLY A 116 -21.66 -2.60 12.72
N LYS A 117 -20.71 -3.31 13.36
CA LYS A 117 -19.70 -2.69 14.20
C LYS A 117 -18.73 -1.87 13.35
N ARG A 118 -18.54 -0.61 13.72
CA ARG A 118 -17.60 0.31 13.07
C ARG A 118 -17.02 1.30 14.06
N LYS A 119 -15.87 1.87 13.71
CA LYS A 119 -15.20 2.95 14.46
C LYS A 119 -14.66 3.98 13.48
N SER A 120 -14.51 5.23 13.92
CA SER A 120 -13.64 6.15 13.19
C SER A 120 -12.19 5.65 13.21
N LEU A 121 -11.37 6.02 12.23
CA LEU A 121 -9.94 5.69 12.25
C LEU A 121 -9.25 6.21 13.51
N LYS A 122 -9.65 7.40 13.98
CA LYS A 122 -9.14 7.98 15.23
C LYS A 122 -9.41 7.09 16.44
N GLU A 123 -10.64 6.58 16.58
CA GLU A 123 -11.02 5.68 17.69
C GLU A 123 -10.45 4.27 17.55
N TRP A 124 -10.18 3.82 16.31
CA TRP A 124 -9.55 2.53 16.06
C TRP A 124 -8.07 2.51 16.46
N GLY A 125 -7.38 3.65 16.34
CA GLY A 125 -6.02 3.86 16.86
C GLY A 125 -4.91 3.21 16.02
N LYS A 126 -5.24 2.62 14.88
CA LYS A 126 -4.31 2.07 13.88
C LYS A 126 -4.41 2.89 12.58
N GLY A 127 -3.40 2.78 11.73
CA GLY A 127 -3.29 3.55 10.48
C GLY A 127 -3.07 2.69 9.25
N PHE A 128 -2.90 3.36 8.12
CA PHE A 128 -2.51 2.75 6.84
C PHE A 128 -1.32 3.51 6.24
N PRO A 129 -0.43 2.83 5.51
CA PRO A 129 0.75 3.42 4.85
C PRO A 129 0.45 4.34 3.65
N LEU A 130 -0.53 5.24 3.75
CA LEU A 130 -0.91 6.15 2.67
C LEU A 130 0.17 7.19 2.37
N GLN A 131 0.28 7.64 1.11
CA GLN A 131 1.22 8.71 0.70
C GLN A 131 0.66 10.13 0.92
N PHE A 132 -0.51 10.23 1.55
CA PHE A 132 -1.28 11.45 1.78
C PHE A 132 -2.06 11.34 3.08
N GLU A 133 -2.47 12.49 3.62
CA GLU A 133 -3.24 12.56 4.86
C GLU A 133 -4.74 12.42 4.57
N ILE A 134 -5.45 11.77 5.48
CA ILE A 134 -6.91 11.61 5.46
C ILE A 134 -7.51 12.13 6.76
N ASN A 135 -8.80 12.48 6.74
CA ASN A 135 -9.51 12.90 7.94
C ASN A 135 -9.86 11.67 8.79
N PRO A 136 -9.21 11.45 9.95
CA PRO A 136 -9.39 10.23 10.73
C PRO A 136 -10.69 10.22 11.54
N ASN A 137 -11.36 11.38 11.67
CA ASN A 137 -12.66 11.47 12.36
C ASN A 137 -13.81 11.08 11.43
N GLU A 138 -13.70 11.41 10.14
CA GLU A 138 -14.71 11.09 9.13
C GLU A 138 -14.44 9.75 8.43
N SER A 139 -13.20 9.27 8.45
CA SER A 139 -12.86 7.97 7.92
C SER A 139 -13.27 6.85 8.87
N MET A 140 -13.83 5.77 8.33
CA MET A 140 -14.41 4.67 9.10
C MET A 140 -13.73 3.34 8.81
N VAL A 141 -13.64 2.50 9.83
CA VAL A 141 -13.26 1.09 9.75
C VAL A 141 -14.45 0.24 10.16
N TYR A 142 -14.85 -0.68 9.29
CA TYR A 142 -15.92 -1.64 9.54
C TYR A 142 -15.31 -2.96 10.02
N LEU A 143 -15.83 -3.46 11.14
CA LEU A 143 -15.22 -4.53 11.91
C LEU A 143 -16.14 -5.74 11.96
N LEU A 144 -15.55 -6.92 11.81
CA LEU A 144 -16.20 -8.17 12.20
C LEU A 144 -16.28 -8.26 13.74
N GLU A 145 -17.04 -9.23 14.25
CA GLU A 145 -17.18 -9.50 15.69
C GLU A 145 -15.81 -9.72 16.36
N ASN A 146 -14.90 -10.42 15.68
CA ASN A 146 -13.53 -10.67 16.14
C ASN A 146 -12.62 -9.41 16.10
N GLY A 147 -13.13 -8.27 15.65
CA GLY A 147 -12.40 -7.00 15.58
C GLY A 147 -11.50 -6.85 14.35
N ARG A 148 -11.50 -7.79 13.40
CA ARG A 148 -10.77 -7.65 12.14
C ARG A 148 -11.50 -6.68 11.19
N PRO A 149 -10.79 -5.77 10.52
CA PRO A 149 -11.40 -4.88 9.55
C PRO A 149 -11.75 -5.64 8.27
N TRP A 150 -13.01 -5.55 7.83
CA TRP A 150 -13.45 -6.12 6.55
C TRP A 150 -13.67 -5.04 5.48
N ALA A 151 -13.88 -3.79 5.89
CA ALA A 151 -13.95 -2.67 4.96
C ALA A 151 -13.45 -1.36 5.58
N LEU A 152 -13.10 -0.41 4.71
CA LEU A 152 -12.67 0.94 5.04
C LEU A 152 -13.47 1.95 4.23
N SER A 153 -13.78 3.09 4.82
CA SER A 153 -14.26 4.28 4.10
C SER A 153 -13.34 5.43 4.43
N LEU A 154 -12.51 5.84 3.48
CA LEU A 154 -11.51 6.90 3.64
C LEU A 154 -12.06 8.23 3.16
N ARG A 155 -11.95 9.25 4.00
CA ARG A 155 -12.43 10.62 3.80
C ARG A 155 -11.27 11.59 3.83
N PHE A 156 -11.27 12.56 2.93
CA PHE A 156 -10.21 13.56 2.83
C PHE A 156 -10.46 14.75 3.77
N TYR A 157 -9.41 15.47 4.15
CA TYR A 157 -9.58 16.80 4.74
C TYR A 157 -10.09 17.80 3.70
N SER A 158 -9.45 17.78 2.52
CA SER A 158 -9.87 18.50 1.32
C SER A 158 -9.82 17.54 0.14
N PRO A 159 -10.85 17.51 -0.73
CA PRO A 159 -10.89 16.57 -1.84
C PRO A 159 -9.78 16.84 -2.87
N PRO A 160 -9.26 15.80 -3.54
CA PRO A 160 -8.32 15.93 -4.63
C PRO A 160 -8.91 16.63 -5.86
N PRO A 161 -8.08 17.03 -6.86
CA PRO A 161 -8.56 17.67 -8.06
C PRO A 161 -9.56 16.80 -8.81
N GLY A 162 -10.68 17.39 -9.22
CA GLY A 162 -11.77 16.70 -9.89
C GLY A 162 -12.77 16.02 -8.96
N TRP A 163 -12.49 15.90 -7.66
CA TRP A 163 -13.40 15.31 -6.67
C TRP A 163 -14.21 16.39 -5.97
N ASP A 164 -15.43 16.07 -5.54
CA ASP A 164 -16.25 16.98 -4.72
C ASP A 164 -16.10 16.70 -3.21
N GLU A 165 -16.79 17.47 -2.38
CA GLU A 165 -16.74 17.35 -0.92
C GLU A 165 -17.25 16.00 -0.39
N TYR A 166 -18.01 15.25 -1.18
CA TYR A 166 -18.48 13.91 -0.87
C TYR A 166 -17.55 12.81 -1.40
N GLY A 167 -16.45 13.19 -2.07
CA GLY A 167 -15.41 12.29 -2.53
C GLY A 167 -14.90 11.33 -1.45
N SER A 168 -14.82 10.03 -1.75
CA SER A 168 -14.33 9.02 -0.82
C SER A 168 -13.70 7.81 -1.52
N ILE A 169 -12.92 7.05 -0.76
CA ILE A 169 -12.40 5.75 -1.20
C ILE A 169 -13.00 4.69 -0.29
N PHE A 170 -13.70 3.72 -0.87
CA PHE A 170 -14.21 2.56 -0.14
C PHE A 170 -13.36 1.33 -0.48
N VAL A 171 -12.93 0.60 0.55
CA VAL A 171 -12.11 -0.61 0.41
C VAL A 171 -12.91 -1.76 0.99
N HIS A 172 -13.04 -2.85 0.26
CA HIS A 172 -13.75 -4.04 0.68
C HIS A 172 -12.85 -5.25 0.56
N TYR A 173 -12.44 -5.81 1.70
CA TYR A 173 -11.68 -7.05 1.75
C TYR A 173 -12.65 -8.23 1.68
N ALA A 174 -12.31 -9.25 0.87
CA ALA A 174 -13.14 -10.45 0.78
C ALA A 174 -13.23 -11.14 2.16
N VAL A 175 -14.44 -11.58 2.52
CA VAL A 175 -14.75 -12.27 3.77
C VAL A 175 -15.29 -13.67 3.45
N ASN A 176 -14.55 -14.69 3.86
CA ASN A 176 -14.94 -16.08 3.77
C ASN A 176 -15.90 -16.46 4.92
N ASP A 177 -16.80 -17.40 4.65
CA ASP A 177 -17.79 -17.90 5.61
C ASP A 177 -18.61 -16.81 6.31
N PHE A 178 -18.93 -15.76 5.56
CA PHE A 178 -19.64 -14.59 6.07
C PHE A 178 -21.01 -14.94 6.65
N LYS A 179 -21.28 -14.41 7.84
CA LYS A 179 -22.57 -14.53 8.53
C LYS A 179 -23.00 -13.16 9.03
N ALA A 180 -24.26 -12.83 8.77
CA ALA A 180 -24.94 -11.68 9.35
C ALA A 180 -25.98 -12.14 10.38
N GLN A 181 -25.96 -11.53 11.55
CA GLN A 181 -26.93 -11.74 12.61
C GLN A 181 -27.51 -10.40 13.06
N CYS A 182 -28.78 -10.40 13.42
CA CYS A 182 -29.46 -9.22 13.94
C CYS A 182 -29.99 -9.51 15.34
N PHE A 183 -29.85 -8.53 16.23
CA PHE A 183 -30.30 -8.58 17.61
C PHE A 183 -31.22 -7.41 17.88
N SER A 184 -32.37 -7.67 18.49
CA SER A 184 -33.32 -6.62 18.83
C SER A 184 -32.75 -5.67 19.87
N GLU A 185 -32.88 -4.36 19.68
CA GLU A 185 -32.50 -3.40 20.72
C GLU A 185 -33.34 -3.55 22.00
N ALA A 186 -34.63 -3.88 21.85
CA ALA A 186 -35.56 -3.95 22.96
C ALA A 186 -35.34 -5.17 23.87
N SER A 187 -35.05 -6.34 23.28
CA SER A 187 -34.92 -7.59 24.04
C SER A 187 -33.50 -8.16 24.08
N GLY A 188 -32.61 -7.73 23.18
CA GLY A 188 -31.30 -8.34 22.98
C GLY A 188 -31.33 -9.69 22.26
N ASP A 189 -32.52 -10.20 21.92
CA ASP A 189 -32.65 -11.52 21.29
C ASP A 189 -32.32 -11.48 19.79
N LYS A 190 -31.81 -12.61 19.31
CA LYS A 190 -31.57 -12.80 17.87
C LYS A 190 -32.89 -12.82 17.10
N LYS A 191 -32.95 -12.06 16.01
CA LYS A 191 -34.08 -12.01 15.08
C LYS A 191 -33.65 -12.28 13.63
N PRO A 192 -34.57 -12.68 12.75
CA PRO A 192 -34.28 -12.86 11.32
C PRO A 192 -33.76 -11.57 10.68
N MET A 193 -32.74 -11.68 9.82
CA MET A 193 -32.12 -10.53 9.15
C MET A 193 -33.10 -9.69 8.34
N ASN A 194 -34.08 -10.32 7.68
CA ASN A 194 -35.10 -9.62 6.90
C ASN A 194 -36.10 -8.81 7.76
N GLN A 195 -36.06 -8.97 9.08
CA GLN A 195 -36.85 -8.18 10.03
C GLN A 195 -35.99 -7.16 10.77
N CYS A 196 -34.68 -7.10 10.51
CA CYS A 196 -33.76 -6.23 11.21
C CYS A 196 -34.06 -4.76 10.92
N ASP A 197 -34.08 -3.92 11.95
CA ASP A 197 -34.24 -2.48 11.84
C ASP A 197 -33.07 -1.72 12.48
N PRO A 198 -31.94 -1.59 11.76
CA PRO A 198 -30.77 -0.86 12.27
C PRO A 198 -31.04 0.61 12.56
N LEU A 199 -31.99 1.24 11.85
CA LEU A 199 -32.38 2.64 12.08
C LEU A 199 -33.22 2.79 13.34
N GLY A 200 -34.02 1.78 13.68
CA GLY A 200 -34.76 1.65 14.93
C GLY A 200 -33.93 1.17 16.13
N GLY A 201 -32.63 0.90 15.93
CA GLY A 201 -31.67 0.56 16.98
C GLY A 201 -31.19 -0.89 16.98
N ASP A 202 -31.77 -1.78 16.16
CA ASP A 202 -31.34 -3.19 16.14
C ASP A 202 -29.84 -3.30 15.81
N ARG A 203 -29.15 -4.18 16.53
CA ARG A 203 -27.72 -4.39 16.34
C ARG A 203 -27.48 -5.47 15.30
N VAL A 204 -26.71 -5.12 14.28
CA VAL A 204 -26.20 -6.08 13.30
C VAL A 204 -24.78 -6.52 13.69
N GLU A 205 -24.53 -7.81 13.64
CA GLU A 205 -23.21 -8.42 13.89
C GLU A 205 -22.78 -9.22 12.67
N TYR A 206 -21.53 -9.01 12.25
CA TYR A 206 -20.92 -9.71 11.13
C TYR A 206 -19.75 -10.57 11.60
N SER A 207 -19.77 -11.85 11.23
CA SER A 207 -18.68 -12.80 11.45
C SER A 207 -18.22 -13.43 10.14
N GLY A 208 -17.00 -13.96 10.17
CA GLY A 208 -16.34 -14.58 9.02
C GLY A 208 -14.82 -14.46 9.16
N GLU A 209 -14.11 -14.79 8.09
CA GLU A 209 -12.66 -14.68 8.00
C GLU A 209 -12.26 -13.75 6.86
N VAL A 210 -11.57 -12.65 7.19
CA VAL A 210 -11.04 -11.73 6.18
C VAL A 210 -9.90 -12.41 5.43
N SER A 211 -10.00 -12.48 4.11
CA SER A 211 -8.97 -13.04 3.23
C SER A 211 -7.68 -12.24 3.31
N SER A 212 -6.60 -12.89 3.77
CA SER A 212 -5.26 -12.29 3.83
C SER A 212 -4.76 -11.87 2.44
N GLU A 213 -5.04 -12.66 1.41
CA GLU A 213 -4.68 -12.36 0.01
C GLU A 213 -5.34 -11.06 -0.46
N SER A 214 -6.66 -10.92 -0.23
CA SER A 214 -7.37 -9.69 -0.54
C SER A 214 -6.85 -8.51 0.27
N MET A 215 -6.46 -8.73 1.52
CA MET A 215 -5.97 -7.66 2.39
C MET A 215 -4.61 -7.15 1.93
N GLU A 216 -3.69 -8.07 1.61
CA GLU A 216 -2.37 -7.75 1.06
C GLU A 216 -2.47 -7.04 -0.28
N ALA A 217 -3.27 -7.57 -1.22
CA ALA A 217 -3.43 -7.00 -2.55
C ALA A 217 -4.03 -5.59 -2.52
N LEU A 218 -5.09 -5.36 -1.74
CA LEU A 218 -5.71 -4.02 -1.70
C LEU A 218 -4.89 -3.03 -0.88
N ASN A 219 -4.14 -3.49 0.13
CA ASN A 219 -3.23 -2.60 0.87
C ASN A 219 -2.06 -2.13 0.01
N SER A 220 -1.51 -2.98 -0.88
CA SER A 220 -0.45 -2.56 -1.81
C SER A 220 -0.94 -1.50 -2.81
N VAL A 221 -2.22 -1.57 -3.21
CA VAL A 221 -2.86 -0.50 -4.00
C VAL A 221 -2.93 0.81 -3.20
N LEU A 222 -3.33 0.77 -1.93
CA LEU A 222 -3.39 1.95 -1.07
C LEU A 222 -2.01 2.55 -0.79
N GLU A 223 -0.98 1.71 -0.64
CA GLU A 223 0.41 2.11 -0.41
C GLU A 223 1.03 2.87 -1.57
N SER A 224 0.67 2.47 -2.79
CA SER A 224 1.12 3.07 -4.04
C SER A 224 0.25 4.24 -4.50
N LEU A 225 -0.95 4.40 -3.94
CA LEU A 225 -1.89 5.46 -4.29
C LEU A 225 -1.31 6.86 -4.02
N ASN A 226 -1.32 7.66 -5.07
CA ASN A 226 -0.83 9.03 -5.06
C ASN A 226 -1.77 9.95 -5.84
N PHE A 227 -2.13 11.08 -5.26
CA PHE A 227 -2.81 12.16 -5.96
C PHE A 227 -1.80 13.15 -6.55
N SER A 228 -2.13 13.74 -7.68
CA SER A 228 -1.27 14.66 -8.44
C SER A 228 -2.02 15.95 -8.74
N ALA A 229 -1.27 17.05 -8.87
CA ALA A 229 -1.82 18.30 -9.38
C ALA A 229 -1.88 18.23 -10.91
N GLU A 230 -2.86 18.90 -11.49
CA GLU A 230 -3.03 18.98 -12.94
C GLU A 230 -1.73 19.47 -13.61
N ASN A 231 -1.28 18.73 -14.63
CA ASN A 231 -0.08 19.04 -15.43
C ASN A 231 1.23 19.24 -14.64
N THR A 232 1.35 18.69 -13.42
CA THR A 232 2.55 18.85 -12.59
C THR A 232 3.18 17.51 -12.25
N PRO A 233 4.32 17.14 -12.86
CA PRO A 233 5.00 15.90 -12.52
C PRO A 233 5.56 15.96 -11.09
N LYS A 234 5.35 14.90 -10.30
CA LYS A 234 5.91 14.81 -8.95
C LYS A 234 7.43 14.60 -9.04
N LYS A 235 8.18 15.47 -8.35
CA LYS A 235 9.63 15.29 -8.13
C LYS A 235 9.88 14.01 -7.36
N VAL A 236 10.97 13.29 -7.62
CA VAL A 236 11.34 12.11 -6.83
C VAL A 236 11.63 12.49 -5.37
N ILE A 237 11.37 11.60 -4.41
CA ILE A 237 11.43 11.96 -2.99
C ILE A 237 12.83 12.37 -2.52
N SER A 238 13.89 11.79 -3.11
CA SER A 238 15.30 12.09 -2.81
C SER A 238 15.76 13.50 -3.24
N GLU A 239 14.98 14.16 -4.11
CA GLU A 239 15.16 15.57 -4.47
C GLU A 239 14.48 16.52 -3.48
N LEU A 240 13.59 16.01 -2.64
CA LEU A 240 12.81 16.78 -1.67
C LEU A 240 13.34 16.68 -0.25
N ILE A 241 13.72 15.48 0.19
CA ILE A 241 14.15 15.23 1.57
C ILE A 241 15.25 14.18 1.59
N ARG A 242 16.21 14.36 2.50
CA ARG A 242 17.31 13.44 2.76
C ARG A 242 17.49 13.34 4.26
N VAL A 243 17.24 12.15 4.81
CA VAL A 243 17.41 11.85 6.23
C VAL A 243 18.82 11.33 6.46
N GLU A 244 19.51 11.93 7.42
CA GLU A 244 20.87 11.53 7.82
C GLU A 244 20.83 10.63 9.06
N GLN A 245 19.87 10.88 9.97
CA GLN A 245 19.59 10.05 11.14
C GLN A 245 18.07 9.96 11.42
N PRO A 246 17.55 8.76 11.73
CA PRO A 246 18.22 7.46 11.71
C PRO A 246 18.49 6.96 10.29
N LYS A 247 19.44 6.02 10.16
CA LYS A 247 19.61 5.25 8.91
C LYS A 247 18.51 4.20 8.78
N PRO A 248 18.17 3.76 7.55
CA PRO A 248 17.24 2.65 7.37
C PRO A 248 17.63 1.41 8.18
N ASN A 249 16.64 0.79 8.81
CA ASN A 249 16.74 -0.38 9.69
C ASN A 249 17.64 -0.20 10.93
N GLN A 250 18.00 1.03 11.27
CA GLN A 250 18.74 1.32 12.49
C GLN A 250 17.90 0.95 13.71
N VAL A 251 18.55 0.34 14.71
CA VAL A 251 17.95 0.13 16.03
C VAL A 251 17.90 1.47 16.76
N ILE A 252 16.71 1.87 17.18
CA ILE A 252 16.45 3.15 17.86
C ILE A 252 16.05 2.94 19.32
N THR A 253 16.41 3.89 20.16
CA THR A 253 16.04 4.00 21.57
C THR A 253 15.52 5.40 21.86
N SER A 254 14.74 5.55 22.93
CA SER A 254 14.22 6.84 23.39
C SER A 254 15.21 7.51 24.36
N PRO A 255 15.48 8.83 24.24
CA PRO A 255 15.04 9.70 23.15
C PRO A 255 15.83 9.44 21.84
N LEU A 256 15.15 9.59 20.70
CA LEU A 256 15.76 9.48 19.37
C LEU A 256 16.00 10.87 18.78
N GLN A 257 17.23 11.13 18.38
CA GLN A 257 17.58 12.32 17.60
C GLN A 257 17.36 12.06 16.11
N ILE A 258 16.65 12.97 15.44
CA ILE A 258 16.39 12.93 13.99
C ILE A 258 17.04 14.13 13.32
N LYS A 259 17.75 13.88 12.22
CA LYS A 259 18.51 14.90 11.49
C LYS A 259 18.49 14.64 10.00
N GLY A 260 18.55 15.72 9.23
CA GLY A 260 18.67 15.65 7.79
C GLY A 260 18.48 17.01 7.16
N LYS A 261 18.02 17.01 5.91
CA LYS A 261 17.67 18.22 5.18
C LYS A 261 16.49 17.99 4.26
N ALA A 262 15.64 18.99 4.14
CA ALA A 262 14.52 18.98 3.21
C ALA A 262 14.49 20.30 2.42
N ARG A 263 13.84 20.31 1.26
CA ARG A 263 13.60 21.54 0.51
C ARG A 263 12.84 22.53 1.37
N GLY A 264 13.11 23.82 1.28
CA GLY A 264 12.47 24.82 2.14
C GLY A 264 10.94 24.77 2.12
N TYR A 265 10.34 24.51 0.96
CA TYR A 265 8.89 24.30 0.81
C TYR A 265 8.34 22.98 1.40
N TRP A 266 9.18 22.15 2.01
CA TRP A 266 8.75 21.03 2.85
C TRP A 266 8.19 21.52 4.19
N PHE A 267 8.65 22.69 4.65
CA PHE A 267 8.28 23.31 5.92
C PHE A 267 7.14 24.32 5.74
N PHE A 268 6.45 24.57 6.84
CA PHE A 268 5.53 25.70 7.02
C PHE A 268 5.82 26.29 8.39
N GLU A 269 6.00 27.62 8.47
CA GLU A 269 6.42 28.29 9.72
C GLU A 269 7.70 27.69 10.33
N ALA A 270 8.65 27.29 9.47
CA ALA A 270 9.90 26.61 9.83
C ALA A 270 9.74 25.22 10.47
N GLU A 271 8.55 24.63 10.42
CA GLU A 271 8.25 23.31 10.99
C GLU A 271 7.67 22.35 9.96
N ALA A 272 7.94 21.06 10.15
CA ALA A 272 7.35 19.98 9.36
C ALA A 272 7.01 18.77 10.23
N PRO A 273 5.87 18.10 9.99
CA PRO A 273 5.43 16.99 10.83
C PRO A 273 6.28 15.73 10.66
N TYR A 274 6.44 15.00 11.76
CA TYR A 274 6.92 13.62 11.77
C TYR A 274 5.98 12.73 12.59
N LYS A 275 6.05 11.43 12.33
CA LYS A 275 5.36 10.39 13.10
C LYS A 275 6.23 9.15 13.23
N LEU A 276 6.31 8.59 14.44
CA LEU A 276 6.87 7.26 14.67
C LEU A 276 5.72 6.27 14.79
N VAL A 277 5.71 5.23 13.97
CA VAL A 277 4.70 4.17 13.98
C VAL A 277 5.32 2.78 14.08
N ASP A 278 4.56 1.81 14.59
CA ASP A 278 4.93 0.40 14.55
C ASP A 278 4.54 -0.29 13.23
N GLU A 279 4.79 -1.59 13.11
CA GLU A 279 4.44 -2.42 11.94
C GLU A 279 2.94 -2.46 11.63
N GLU A 280 2.08 -2.30 12.65
CA GLU A 280 0.62 -2.18 12.49
C GLU A 280 0.16 -0.74 12.26
N HIS A 281 1.09 0.18 12.01
CA HIS A 281 0.84 1.61 11.79
C HIS A 281 0.15 2.30 12.99
N ARG A 282 0.28 1.74 14.20
CA ARG A 282 -0.11 2.43 15.44
C ARG A 282 0.86 3.56 15.71
N THR A 283 0.31 4.67 16.18
CA THR A 283 1.11 5.86 16.48
C THR A 283 1.83 5.68 17.82
N LEU A 284 3.16 5.74 17.82
CA LEU A 284 3.98 5.71 19.03
C LEU A 284 4.38 7.12 19.48
N ALA A 285 4.68 8.00 18.52
CA ALA A 285 4.95 9.41 18.78
C ALA A 285 4.63 10.26 17.55
N THR A 286 4.32 11.54 17.79
CA THR A 286 4.11 12.57 16.77
C THR A 286 4.75 13.87 17.23
N GLY A 287 5.23 14.68 16.29
CA GLY A 287 5.76 16.01 16.60
C GLY A 287 6.13 16.75 15.32
N SER A 288 6.91 17.82 15.48
CA SER A 288 7.46 18.58 14.36
C SER A 288 8.99 18.61 14.40
N MET A 289 9.60 18.50 13.22
CA MET A 289 11.02 18.80 13.01
C MET A 289 11.17 20.26 12.59
N ARG A 290 12.21 20.91 13.10
CA ARG A 290 12.43 22.34 12.90
C ARG A 290 13.56 22.60 11.92
N ALA A 291 13.33 23.50 10.96
CA ALA A 291 14.34 24.01 10.06
C ALA A 291 15.42 24.81 10.81
N GLN A 292 16.68 24.60 10.46
CA GLN A 292 17.86 25.22 11.08
C GLN A 292 18.41 26.38 10.24
N GLY A 293 17.51 27.22 9.71
CA GLY A 293 17.85 28.36 8.86
C GLY A 293 16.65 28.93 8.12
N GLU A 294 16.92 29.83 7.17
CA GLU A 294 15.89 30.38 6.28
C GLU A 294 15.22 29.28 5.46
N TRP A 295 13.91 29.10 5.67
CA TRP A 295 13.14 28.02 5.06
C TRP A 295 12.33 28.46 3.85
N MET A 296 12.14 29.76 3.65
CA MET A 296 11.43 30.31 2.47
C MET A 296 12.34 30.29 1.23
N THR A 297 12.82 29.10 0.87
CA THR A 297 13.76 28.85 -0.22
C THR A 297 13.41 27.57 -0.97
N GLU A 298 13.90 27.46 -2.20
CA GLU A 298 13.88 26.20 -2.95
C GLU A 298 15.08 25.29 -2.61
N ASP A 299 16.05 25.78 -1.84
CA ASP A 299 17.24 25.02 -1.45
C ASP A 299 16.95 24.00 -0.33
N PHE A 300 17.92 23.11 -0.12
CA PHE A 300 17.90 22.21 1.03
C PHE A 300 18.22 22.96 2.31
N VAL A 301 17.35 22.81 3.30
CA VAL A 301 17.46 23.41 4.62
C VAL A 301 17.61 22.27 5.64
N PRO A 302 18.65 22.30 6.49
CA PRO A 302 18.82 21.29 7.52
C PRO A 302 17.65 21.31 8.51
N PHE A 303 17.29 20.16 9.06
CA PHE A 303 16.31 20.03 10.12
C PHE A 303 16.82 19.17 11.26
N GLU A 304 16.31 19.41 12.46
CA GLU A 304 16.54 18.59 13.64
C GLU A 304 15.26 18.46 14.48
N ALA A 305 15.14 17.35 15.20
CA ALA A 305 14.15 17.14 16.25
C ALA A 305 14.60 16.01 17.21
N GLU A 306 14.06 16.03 18.42
CA GLU A 306 14.18 14.93 19.38
C GLU A 306 12.80 14.27 19.56
N ILE A 307 12.77 12.94 19.55
CA ILE A 307 11.55 12.13 19.68
C ILE A 307 11.64 11.33 20.97
N SER A 308 10.72 11.60 21.88
CA SER A 308 10.49 10.77 23.07
C SER A 308 9.34 9.81 22.81
N PHE A 309 9.56 8.52 23.05
CA PHE A 309 8.55 7.47 22.90
C PHE A 309 8.78 6.34 23.91
N ASP A 310 7.72 5.60 24.21
CA ASP A 310 7.83 4.36 24.97
C ASP A 310 8.18 3.21 24.02
N ALA A 311 9.13 2.37 24.41
CA ALA A 311 9.54 1.23 23.60
C ALA A 311 8.34 0.27 23.41
N PRO A 312 7.90 0.00 22.17
CA PRO A 312 6.76 -0.88 21.92
C PRO A 312 7.18 -2.35 22.05
N ASP A 313 6.21 -3.25 22.17
CA ASP A 313 6.42 -4.70 22.03
C ASP A 313 6.73 -5.12 20.58
N ALA A 314 6.56 -4.20 19.62
CA ALA A 314 6.86 -4.41 18.21
C ALA A 314 8.38 -4.37 17.94
N ASN A 315 8.83 -5.17 16.97
CA ASN A 315 10.25 -5.22 16.58
C ASN A 315 10.61 -4.20 15.50
N HIS A 316 9.64 -3.84 14.65
CA HIS A 316 9.82 -3.00 13.48
C HIS A 316 8.78 -1.88 13.44
N GLY A 317 9.15 -0.80 12.79
CA GLY A 317 8.28 0.34 12.57
C GLY A 317 8.84 1.28 11.52
N PHE A 318 8.23 2.45 11.42
CA PHE A 318 8.62 3.48 10.47
C PHE A 318 8.68 4.84 11.15
N LEU A 319 9.75 5.58 10.88
CA LEU A 319 9.77 7.02 11.05
C LEU A 319 9.28 7.67 9.76
N VAL A 320 8.14 8.34 9.86
CA VAL A 320 7.42 8.96 8.75
C VAL A 320 7.64 10.47 8.83
N PHE A 321 8.19 11.04 7.76
CA PHE A 321 8.36 12.47 7.58
C PHE A 321 7.33 12.93 6.56
N SER A 322 6.50 13.90 6.94
CA SER A 322 5.47 14.45 6.05
C SER A 322 5.80 15.91 5.73
N ARG A 323 5.56 16.31 4.48
CA ARG A 323 5.62 17.71 4.07
C ARG A 323 4.46 18.46 4.74
N SER A 324 4.72 19.66 5.23
CA SER A 324 3.66 20.53 5.72
C SER A 324 2.68 20.90 4.60
N ASN A 325 1.39 20.64 4.83
CA ASN A 325 0.32 20.88 3.88
C ASN A 325 -0.89 21.56 4.55
N ALA A 326 -0.82 22.89 4.69
CA ALA A 326 -1.92 23.68 5.28
C ALA A 326 -3.23 23.62 4.47
N SER A 327 -3.19 23.23 3.20
CA SER A 327 -4.39 23.12 2.36
C SER A 327 -5.20 21.84 2.61
N GLY A 328 -4.61 20.82 3.24
CA GLY A 328 -5.21 19.50 3.44
C GLY A 328 -5.48 18.71 2.15
N LYS A 329 -4.94 19.18 1.02
CA LYS A 329 -5.15 18.61 -0.31
C LYS A 329 -4.12 17.52 -0.62
N PRO A 330 -4.53 16.28 -0.96
CA PRO A 330 -3.61 15.15 -1.06
C PRO A 330 -2.60 15.25 -2.21
N GLU A 331 -2.86 16.06 -3.25
CA GLU A 331 -1.90 16.32 -4.32
C GLU A 331 -0.64 17.09 -3.87
N HIS A 332 -0.74 17.83 -2.75
CA HIS A 332 0.37 18.55 -2.14
C HIS A 332 1.11 17.73 -1.09
N ASP A 333 0.56 16.59 -0.69
CA ASP A 333 1.19 15.71 0.30
C ASP A 333 2.41 15.02 -0.30
N ARG A 334 3.42 14.91 0.56
CA ARG A 334 4.65 14.15 0.31
C ARG A 334 5.06 13.48 1.61
N VAL A 335 5.30 12.18 1.51
CA VAL A 335 5.71 11.35 2.63
C VAL A 335 7.04 10.70 2.32
N TYR A 336 7.93 10.64 3.31
CA TYR A 336 9.14 9.83 3.27
C TYR A 336 9.19 8.93 4.51
N ARG A 337 9.40 7.63 4.31
CA ARG A 337 9.43 6.63 5.38
C ARG A 337 10.83 6.07 5.51
N VAL A 338 11.33 6.05 6.74
CA VAL A 338 12.57 5.35 7.10
C VAL A 338 12.18 4.16 7.96
N PRO A 339 12.44 2.92 7.51
CA PRO A 339 12.21 1.76 8.36
C PRO A 339 13.18 1.80 9.54
N VAL A 340 12.71 1.43 10.73
CA VAL A 340 13.48 1.41 11.97
C VAL A 340 13.23 0.12 12.73
N ARG A 341 14.15 -0.24 13.62
CA ARG A 341 13.99 -1.36 14.54
C ARG A 341 13.93 -0.83 15.96
N PHE A 342 13.03 -1.37 16.77
CA PHE A 342 12.98 -1.02 18.19
C PHE A 342 13.98 -1.89 18.95
N SER A 343 14.69 -1.31 19.92
CA SER A 343 15.44 -2.12 20.88
C SER A 343 14.43 -2.90 21.72
N SER A 344 14.60 -4.22 21.80
CA SER A 344 13.88 -5.04 22.76
C SER A 344 14.19 -4.52 24.18
N ASN A 345 13.17 -4.37 25.02
CA ASN A 345 13.34 -4.08 26.44
C ASN A 345 13.87 -5.31 27.20
#